data_AF-A0A349FVA9-F1
#
_entry.id   AF-A0A349FVA9-F1
#
_cell.length_a   1.000
_cell.length_b   1.000
_cell.length_c   1.000
_cell.angle_alpha   90.00
_cell.angle_beta   90.00
_cell.angle_gamma   90.00
#
_symmetry.space_group_name_H-M   'P 1'
#
loop_
_entity.id
_entity.type
_entity.pdbx_description
1 polymer ?
#
loop_
_entity_poly.entity_id
_entity_poly.type
_entity_poly.pdbx_seq_one_letter_code
_entity_poly.pdbx_strand_id
1 'polypeptide(L)'
;MKKLVKERVVRIFNLSEDVWPFIQTIGDEKERTAEVEENANLADRDLFSMAEEFEFTFITPKKLNPHFTKYFIDVCMMRKMEVLVPKKNTGIICEDILKDKAIMDRLVKLGKMCKRLILTSYSTSPYFLSLVSELRNKGVEVRTPEAPEEANAWTVNFYGSKSGIRQLTQINGAIRADLKMPDGVVSSGVLDSAKIAANKYIKEGGVVIKTNKGHSGLGVLIFRKGDLPKKFRECQKKIVEVFNGDKYWDKFPIVVESLVKPNPRIGGGFPNAEYLIKKDGEVKLLYYCGMRVDDKGVFGGVEIGEEVLPKRVTSRITDIGYLIGEQYSEDGYRGFFDIDFIAGKGGEIFVNESNVRVTGGTHVYQAAVELVGREFMKKVYVLSDNNYQMPTKKIFTFDQLHKLMRPILFSRKTKEGLVIASSNLLAMGKLAYIIFGKNKRRALAIEEEMKKVLKS
;
A
#
# COMPACT_ATOMS: atom_id res chain seq x y z
N MET A 1 -6.27 -4.37 44.47
CA MET A 1 -6.42 -3.56 43.24
C MET A 1 -5.58 -4.18 42.12
N LYS A 2 -6.19 -4.75 41.07
CA LYS A 2 -5.44 -5.17 39.88
C LYS A 2 -4.93 -3.90 39.20
N LYS A 3 -3.60 -3.80 38.97
CA LYS A 3 -2.98 -2.74 38.14
C LYS A 3 -3.81 -2.61 36.86
N LEU A 4 -4.43 -1.44 36.63
CA LEU A 4 -4.99 -1.09 35.33
C LEU A 4 -3.90 -1.32 34.28
N VAL A 5 -4.18 -2.19 33.32
CA VAL A 5 -3.26 -2.42 32.20
C VAL A 5 -3.19 -1.14 31.37
N LYS A 6 -1.98 -0.88 30.86
CA LYS A 6 -1.65 0.18 29.90
C LYS A 6 -2.64 0.22 28.73
N GLU A 7 -2.58 1.31 27.98
CA GLU A 7 -3.26 1.51 26.71
C GLU A 7 -3.27 0.24 25.85
N ARG A 8 -4.38 -0.02 25.15
CA ARG A 8 -4.52 -1.18 24.28
C ARG A 8 -4.59 -0.74 22.83
N VAL A 9 -3.66 -1.24 22.02
CA VAL A 9 -3.67 -1.02 20.57
C VAL A 9 -4.70 -1.94 19.90
N VAL A 10 -5.51 -1.36 19.02
CA VAL A 10 -6.48 -2.05 18.15
C VAL A 10 -6.18 -1.66 16.72
N ARG A 11 -5.75 -2.63 15.91
CA ARG A 11 -5.43 -2.46 14.48
C ARG A 11 -6.59 -2.97 13.64
N ILE A 12 -7.11 -2.14 12.74
CA ILE A 12 -8.22 -2.47 11.83
C ILE A 12 -7.70 -2.51 10.39
N PHE A 13 -7.78 -3.66 9.74
CA PHE A 13 -7.41 -3.78 8.33
C PHE A 13 -8.59 -3.42 7.41
N ASN A 14 -8.66 -2.17 6.97
CA ASN A 14 -9.75 -1.61 6.16
C ASN A 14 -9.32 -1.27 4.71
N LEU A 15 -8.55 -2.14 4.05
CA LEU A 15 -8.05 -1.89 2.69
C LEU A 15 -9.19 -1.66 1.68
N SER A 16 -10.19 -2.55 1.61
CA SER A 16 -11.34 -2.34 0.71
C SER A 16 -12.11 -1.05 0.99
N GLU A 17 -12.06 -0.56 2.23
CA GLU A 17 -12.72 0.67 2.67
C GLU A 17 -12.01 1.92 2.13
N ASP A 18 -10.69 1.90 2.07
CA ASP A 18 -9.86 2.97 1.47
C ASP A 18 -10.22 3.21 0.00
N VAL A 19 -10.37 2.11 -0.75
CA VAL A 19 -10.68 2.14 -2.18
C VAL A 19 -12.16 1.89 -2.47
N TRP A 20 -13.02 1.94 -1.45
CA TRP A 20 -14.45 1.71 -1.61
C TRP A 20 -15.11 2.60 -2.66
N PRO A 21 -14.76 3.90 -2.78
CA PRO A 21 -15.27 4.74 -3.85
C PRO A 21 -15.06 4.15 -5.24
N PHE A 22 -13.92 3.48 -5.47
CA PHE A 22 -13.63 2.79 -6.73
C PHE A 22 -14.39 1.45 -6.82
N ILE A 23 -14.29 0.59 -5.81
CA ILE A 23 -14.91 -0.75 -5.80
C ILE A 23 -16.42 -0.66 -6.06
N GLN A 24 -17.13 0.28 -5.44
CA GLN A 24 -18.58 0.41 -5.63
C GLN A 24 -19.00 0.82 -7.05
N THR A 25 -18.07 1.34 -7.86
CA THR A 25 -18.33 1.74 -9.25
C THR A 25 -18.13 0.60 -10.24
N ILE A 26 -17.53 -0.52 -9.82
CA ILE A 26 -17.42 -1.73 -10.64
C ILE A 26 -18.83 -2.22 -10.95
N GLY A 27 -19.15 -2.28 -12.24
CA GLY A 27 -20.50 -2.58 -12.71
C GLY A 27 -20.86 -4.06 -12.61
N ASP A 28 -19.87 -4.94 -12.78
CA ASP A 28 -20.03 -6.39 -12.64
C ASP A 28 -19.94 -6.78 -11.16
N GLU A 29 -20.99 -7.42 -10.65
CA GLU A 29 -21.08 -7.82 -9.24
C GLU A 29 -20.07 -8.92 -8.86
N LYS A 30 -19.73 -9.82 -9.79
CA LYS A 30 -18.74 -10.87 -9.55
C LYS A 30 -17.34 -10.25 -9.46
N GLU A 31 -17.01 -9.33 -10.36
CA GLU A 31 -15.73 -8.61 -10.31
C GLU A 31 -15.61 -7.79 -9.03
N ARG A 32 -16.67 -7.07 -8.65
CA ARG A 32 -16.71 -6.31 -7.39
C ARG A 32 -16.51 -7.22 -6.17
N THR A 33 -17.15 -8.39 -6.15
CA THR A 33 -17.00 -9.36 -5.06
C THR A 33 -15.60 -9.95 -5.03
N ALA A 34 -15.03 -10.26 -6.20
CA ALA A 34 -13.66 -10.75 -6.33
C ALA A 34 -12.65 -9.73 -5.81
N GLU A 35 -12.86 -8.44 -6.09
CA GLU A 35 -12.01 -7.35 -5.61
C GLU A 35 -12.04 -7.23 -4.08
N VAL A 36 -13.23 -7.29 -3.47
CA VAL A 36 -13.37 -7.31 -1.99
C VAL A 36 -12.67 -8.53 -1.39
N GLU A 37 -12.80 -9.70 -2.01
CA GLU A 37 -12.17 -10.94 -1.55
C GLU A 37 -10.64 -10.93 -1.72
N GLU A 38 -10.11 -10.41 -2.84
CA GLU A 38 -8.66 -10.26 -3.05
C GLU A 38 -8.06 -9.35 -1.98
N ASN A 39 -8.71 -8.22 -1.69
CA ASN A 39 -8.30 -7.31 -0.63
C ASN A 39 -8.36 -7.96 0.76
N ALA A 40 -9.39 -8.76 1.05
CA ALA A 40 -9.47 -9.52 2.30
C ALA A 40 -8.36 -10.58 2.42
N ASN A 41 -7.91 -11.17 1.31
CA ASN A 41 -6.79 -12.11 1.30
C ASN A 41 -5.43 -11.45 1.57
N LEU A 42 -5.32 -10.12 1.41
CA LEU A 42 -4.11 -9.37 1.77
C LEU A 42 -4.02 -9.02 3.28
N ALA A 43 -5.11 -9.23 4.04
CA ALA A 43 -5.22 -8.73 5.42
C ALA A 43 -4.20 -9.32 6.39
N ASP A 44 -3.88 -10.60 6.26
CA ASP A 44 -3.01 -11.29 7.23
C ASP A 44 -1.55 -10.83 7.13
N ARG A 45 -1.15 -10.27 5.99
CA ARG A 45 0.14 -9.59 5.79
C ARG A 45 0.30 -8.36 6.66
N ASP A 46 -0.80 -7.65 6.95
CA ASP A 46 -0.78 -6.45 7.78
C ASP A 46 -0.43 -6.75 9.24
N LEU A 47 -0.41 -8.02 9.67
CA LEU A 47 0.18 -8.37 10.96
C LEU A 47 1.63 -7.86 11.09
N PHE A 48 2.39 -7.88 9.99
CA PHE A 48 3.77 -7.40 9.97
C PHE A 48 3.89 -5.88 10.05
N SER A 49 2.82 -5.10 9.79
CA SER A 49 2.83 -3.65 10.09
C SER A 49 2.76 -3.38 11.60
N MET A 50 2.37 -4.38 12.39
CA MET A 50 2.30 -4.35 13.85
C MET A 50 3.43 -5.15 14.50
N ALA A 51 4.52 -5.43 13.78
CA ALA A 51 5.60 -6.30 14.28
C ALA A 51 6.32 -5.74 15.53
N GLU A 52 6.42 -4.42 15.68
CA GLU A 52 7.02 -3.78 16.87
C GLU A 52 6.10 -3.82 18.11
N GLU A 53 4.80 -4.13 17.96
CA GLU A 53 3.89 -4.19 19.10
C GLU A 53 4.06 -5.50 19.88
N PHE A 54 4.01 -5.45 21.21
CA PHE A 54 4.11 -6.66 22.03
C PHE A 54 2.75 -7.28 22.35
N GLU A 55 1.70 -6.44 22.41
CA GLU A 55 0.34 -6.87 22.70
C GLU A 55 -0.72 -6.00 22.01
N PHE A 56 -1.50 -6.56 21.08
CA PHE A 56 -2.55 -5.82 20.37
C PHE A 56 -3.76 -6.69 20.02
N THR A 57 -4.85 -6.03 19.64
CA THR A 57 -6.04 -6.67 19.06
C THR A 57 -6.08 -6.34 17.56
N PHE A 58 -6.17 -7.36 16.73
CA PHE A 58 -6.24 -7.25 15.27
C PHE A 58 -7.66 -7.54 14.79
N ILE A 59 -8.24 -6.63 14.02
CA ILE A 59 -9.54 -6.81 13.38
C ILE A 59 -9.34 -6.92 11.87
N THR A 60 -9.78 -8.05 11.31
CA THR A 60 -9.55 -8.44 9.91
C THR A 60 -10.85 -8.96 9.29
N PRO A 61 -11.09 -8.76 7.99
CA PRO A 61 -12.29 -9.26 7.32
C PRO A 61 -12.33 -10.79 7.23
N LYS A 62 -11.18 -11.46 7.39
CA LYS A 62 -11.04 -12.91 7.22
C LYS A 62 -10.30 -13.55 8.38
N LYS A 63 -10.70 -14.79 8.72
CA LYS A 63 -10.03 -15.61 9.74
C LYS A 63 -8.58 -15.86 9.33
N LEU A 64 -7.69 -15.76 10.30
CA LEU A 64 -6.27 -16.08 10.11
C LEU A 64 -6.05 -17.59 10.28
N ASN A 65 -5.14 -18.14 9.49
CA ASN A 65 -4.67 -19.50 9.70
C ASN A 65 -3.97 -19.60 11.08
N PRO A 66 -4.36 -20.54 11.97
CA PRO A 66 -3.77 -20.65 13.30
C PRO A 66 -2.27 -20.93 13.31
N HIS A 67 -1.76 -21.71 12.34
CA HIS A 67 -0.35 -22.03 12.24
C HIS A 67 0.47 -20.84 11.71
N PHE A 68 -0.09 -20.07 10.79
CA PHE A 68 0.49 -18.79 10.39
C PHE A 68 0.52 -17.79 11.55
N THR A 69 -0.57 -17.72 12.31
CA THR A 69 -0.66 -16.86 13.50
C THR A 69 0.42 -17.23 14.52
N LYS A 70 0.61 -18.54 14.78
CA LYS A 70 1.68 -19.04 15.64
C LYS A 70 3.06 -18.69 15.09
N TYR A 71 3.28 -18.90 13.79
CA TYR A 71 4.52 -18.53 13.10
C TYR A 71 4.85 -17.03 13.27
N PHE A 72 3.88 -16.15 13.02
CA PHE A 72 4.05 -14.71 13.23
C PHE A 72 4.41 -14.38 14.68
N ILE A 73 3.71 -14.97 15.64
CA ILE A 73 3.98 -14.79 17.08
C ILE A 73 5.40 -15.21 17.43
N ASP A 74 5.82 -16.40 16.97
CA ASP A 74 7.15 -16.95 17.26
C ASP A 74 8.26 -16.11 16.59
N VAL A 75 8.06 -15.71 15.33
CA VAL A 75 9.03 -14.91 14.57
C VAL A 75 9.16 -13.50 15.13
N CYS A 76 8.06 -12.83 15.50
CA CYS A 76 8.04 -11.47 16.04
C CYS A 76 8.18 -11.41 17.57
N MET A 77 8.32 -12.56 18.25
CA MET A 77 8.37 -12.64 19.72
C MET A 77 7.18 -11.94 20.41
N MET A 78 6.01 -12.02 19.77
CA MET A 78 4.78 -11.38 20.21
C MET A 78 4.30 -12.01 21.52
N ARG A 79 3.93 -11.20 22.52
CA ARG A 79 3.47 -11.74 23.81
C ARG A 79 2.01 -12.14 23.78
N LYS A 80 1.15 -11.29 23.20
CA LYS A 80 -0.29 -11.52 23.21
C LYS A 80 -1.01 -10.84 22.06
N MET A 81 -1.63 -11.63 21.21
CA MET A 81 -2.50 -11.14 20.14
C MET A 81 -3.92 -11.67 20.31
N GLU A 82 -4.90 -10.81 20.08
CA GLU A 82 -6.31 -11.20 19.93
C GLU A 82 -6.75 -10.89 18.51
N VAL A 83 -7.44 -11.82 17.86
CA VAL A 83 -7.96 -11.63 16.50
C VAL A 83 -9.48 -11.60 16.56
N LEU A 84 -10.08 -10.56 16.01
CA LEU A 84 -11.53 -10.41 15.86
C LEU A 84 -11.87 -10.39 14.37
N VAL A 85 -12.94 -11.07 14.00
CA VAL A 85 -13.40 -11.19 12.61
C VAL A 85 -14.90 -10.91 12.60
N PRO A 86 -15.38 -9.84 11.94
CA PRO A 86 -16.81 -9.57 11.84
C PRO A 86 -17.56 -10.73 11.18
N LYS A 87 -18.84 -10.91 11.54
CA LYS A 87 -19.71 -11.95 10.93
C LYS A 87 -19.92 -11.78 9.43
N LYS A 88 -19.79 -10.56 8.91
CA LYS A 88 -19.93 -10.22 7.50
C LYS A 88 -18.64 -9.57 7.01
N ASN A 89 -18.35 -9.76 5.73
CA ASN A 89 -17.33 -9.02 5.00
C ASN A 89 -18.02 -8.33 3.83
N THR A 90 -18.44 -7.08 4.05
CA THR A 90 -19.11 -6.27 3.01
C THR A 90 -18.11 -5.46 2.17
N GLY A 91 -16.83 -5.47 2.53
CA GLY A 91 -15.82 -4.55 2.01
C GLY A 91 -15.70 -3.24 2.81
N ILE A 92 -16.62 -2.98 3.74
CA ILE A 92 -16.61 -1.81 4.63
C ILE A 92 -16.50 -2.29 6.07
N ILE A 93 -15.30 -2.70 6.48
CA ILE A 93 -15.10 -3.43 7.74
C ILE A 93 -15.52 -2.63 8.97
N CYS A 94 -15.38 -1.30 8.97
CA CYS A 94 -15.80 -0.49 10.10
C CYS A 94 -17.32 -0.51 10.29
N GLU A 95 -18.11 -0.57 9.20
CA GLU A 95 -19.55 -0.80 9.30
C GLU A 95 -19.89 -2.23 9.75
N ASP A 96 -19.13 -3.22 9.27
CA ASP A 96 -19.33 -4.61 9.68
C ASP A 96 -19.09 -4.76 11.20
N ILE A 97 -18.09 -4.06 11.74
CA ILE A 97 -17.82 -3.98 13.18
C ILE A 97 -19.01 -3.31 13.90
N LEU A 98 -19.46 -2.14 13.44
CA LEU A 98 -20.59 -1.42 14.06
C LEU A 98 -21.86 -2.28 14.15
N LYS A 99 -22.12 -3.10 13.12
CA LYS A 99 -23.28 -4.01 13.04
C LYS A 99 -23.06 -5.32 13.81
N ASP A 100 -21.82 -5.67 14.14
CA ASP A 100 -21.49 -6.87 14.93
C ASP A 100 -21.45 -6.58 16.43
N LYS A 101 -22.60 -6.79 17.09
CA LYS A 101 -22.75 -6.60 18.53
C LYS A 101 -21.66 -7.29 19.36
N ALA A 102 -21.20 -8.48 18.96
CA ALA A 102 -20.20 -9.21 19.74
C ALA A 102 -18.84 -8.50 19.73
N ILE A 103 -18.44 -7.95 18.58
CA ILE A 103 -17.20 -7.19 18.46
C ILE A 103 -17.32 -5.83 19.15
N MET A 104 -18.44 -5.13 18.97
CA MET A 104 -18.68 -3.85 19.66
C MET A 104 -18.65 -4.01 21.19
N ASP A 105 -19.35 -5.01 21.73
CA ASP A 105 -19.33 -5.31 23.16
C ASP A 105 -17.90 -5.67 23.63
N ARG A 106 -17.13 -6.38 22.79
CA ARG A 106 -15.72 -6.69 23.09
C ARG A 106 -14.83 -5.45 23.11
N LEU A 107 -14.98 -4.53 22.17
CA LEU A 107 -14.23 -3.26 22.11
C LEU A 107 -14.57 -2.36 23.29
N VAL A 108 -15.86 -2.22 23.63
CA VAL A 108 -16.29 -1.47 24.81
C VAL A 108 -15.72 -2.10 26.09
N LYS A 109 -15.75 -3.43 26.20
CA LYS A 109 -15.16 -4.14 27.33
C LYS A 109 -13.65 -3.92 27.42
N LEU A 110 -12.92 -3.99 26.29
CA LEU A 110 -11.49 -3.68 26.26
C LEU A 110 -11.22 -2.24 26.72
N GLY A 111 -12.03 -1.29 26.24
CA GLY A 111 -11.98 0.11 26.63
C GLY A 111 -12.26 0.37 28.12
N LYS A 112 -13.07 -0.46 28.78
CA LYS A 112 -13.32 -0.40 30.23
C LYS A 112 -12.22 -1.11 31.05
N MET A 113 -11.60 -2.14 30.48
CA MET A 113 -10.52 -2.90 31.13
C MET A 113 -9.17 -2.17 31.09
N CYS A 114 -8.97 -1.33 30.08
CA CYS A 114 -7.76 -0.54 29.86
C CYS A 114 -8.10 0.93 30.11
N LYS A 115 -7.08 1.79 30.33
CA LYS A 115 -7.35 3.23 30.47
C LYS A 115 -7.91 3.85 29.18
N ARG A 116 -7.46 3.35 28.02
CA ARG A 116 -7.68 3.94 26.70
C ARG A 116 -7.43 2.91 25.60
N LEU A 117 -8.16 3.03 24.49
CA LEU A 117 -7.84 2.34 23.24
C LEU A 117 -7.07 3.25 22.28
N ILE A 118 -6.02 2.70 21.66
CA ILE A 118 -5.30 3.31 20.54
C ILE A 118 -5.80 2.60 19.29
N LEU A 119 -6.63 3.27 18.48
CA LEU A 119 -7.16 2.72 17.24
C LEU A 119 -6.29 3.18 16.08
N THR A 120 -5.79 2.22 15.31
CA THR A 120 -5.08 2.45 14.04
C THR A 120 -5.77 1.67 12.93
N SER A 121 -5.69 2.18 11.71
CA SER A 121 -6.33 1.57 10.53
C SER A 121 -5.42 1.61 9.32
N TYR A 122 -5.68 0.74 8.34
CA TYR A 122 -4.93 0.73 7.09
C TYR A 122 -5.00 2.09 6.37
N SER A 123 -6.19 2.71 6.38
CA SER A 123 -6.41 4.08 5.95
C SER A 123 -7.45 4.77 6.84
N THR A 124 -7.45 6.09 6.87
CA THR A 124 -8.53 6.84 7.53
C THR A 124 -9.68 7.02 6.56
N SER A 125 -10.83 6.43 6.88
CA SER A 125 -12.06 6.55 6.09
C SER A 125 -13.17 7.23 6.90
N PRO A 126 -14.26 7.68 6.24
CA PRO A 126 -15.47 8.13 6.95
C PRO A 126 -16.06 7.05 7.88
N TYR A 127 -15.96 5.78 7.51
CA TYR A 127 -16.49 4.66 8.29
C TYR A 127 -15.63 4.37 9.52
N PHE A 128 -14.30 4.52 9.41
CA PHE A 128 -13.40 4.44 10.54
C PHE A 128 -13.70 5.55 11.57
N LEU A 129 -13.87 6.79 11.10
CA LEU A 129 -14.23 7.91 11.97
C LEU A 129 -15.60 7.69 12.63
N SER A 130 -16.58 7.15 11.91
CA SER A 130 -17.89 6.77 12.47
C SER A 130 -17.77 5.73 13.59
N LEU A 131 -16.93 4.70 13.39
CA LEU A 131 -16.64 3.70 14.43
C LEU A 131 -15.99 4.31 15.67
N VAL A 132 -15.03 5.22 15.47
CA VAL A 132 -14.36 5.94 16.56
C VAL A 132 -15.37 6.78 17.35
N SER A 133 -16.25 7.52 16.67
CA SER A 133 -17.30 8.32 17.29
C SER A 133 -18.28 7.46 18.08
N GLU A 134 -18.72 6.32 17.54
CA GLU A 134 -19.62 5.41 18.25
C GLU A 134 -18.98 4.82 19.52
N LEU A 135 -17.69 4.46 19.47
CA LEU A 135 -16.98 3.99 20.67
C LEU A 135 -16.88 5.08 21.74
N ARG A 136 -16.59 6.32 21.34
CA ARG A 136 -16.58 7.49 22.24
C ARG A 136 -17.96 7.74 22.86
N ASN A 137 -19.03 7.64 22.08
CA ASN A 137 -20.42 7.74 22.57
C ASN A 137 -20.78 6.66 23.59
N LYS A 138 -20.15 5.47 23.50
CA LYS A 138 -20.27 4.40 24.50
C LYS A 138 -19.35 4.57 25.72
N GLY A 139 -18.71 5.74 25.87
CA GLY A 139 -17.86 6.07 27.01
C GLY A 139 -16.46 5.46 26.95
N VAL A 140 -15.98 5.05 25.77
CA VAL A 140 -14.61 4.55 25.60
C VAL A 140 -13.67 5.70 25.26
N GLU A 141 -12.56 5.83 26.00
CA GLU A 141 -11.50 6.77 25.63
C GLU A 141 -10.71 6.22 24.43
N VAL A 142 -10.84 6.87 23.26
CA VAL A 142 -10.21 6.45 22.00
C VAL A 142 -9.23 7.51 21.47
N ARG A 143 -7.99 7.10 21.21
CA ARG A 143 -6.98 7.88 20.46
C ARG A 143 -6.72 7.27 19.09
N THR A 144 -6.53 8.13 18.10
CA THR A 144 -6.21 7.78 16.71
C THR A 144 -4.96 8.55 16.29
N PRO A 145 -3.76 8.11 16.69
CA PRO A 145 -2.52 8.87 16.49
C PRO A 145 -2.13 9.02 15.01
N GLU A 146 -2.62 8.12 14.17
CA GLU A 146 -2.30 7.98 12.74
C GLU A 146 -3.50 8.35 11.85
N ALA A 147 -4.42 9.17 12.37
CA ALA A 147 -5.58 9.64 11.63
C ALA A 147 -5.76 11.16 11.79
N PRO A 148 -6.13 11.88 10.72
CA PRO A 148 -6.61 13.24 10.84
C PRO A 148 -7.88 13.31 11.70
N GLU A 149 -8.17 14.50 12.22
CA GLU A 149 -9.49 14.78 12.77
C GLU A 149 -10.54 14.83 11.65
N GLU A 150 -11.82 14.67 12.00
CA GLU A 150 -12.92 14.61 11.03
C GLU A 150 -12.97 15.83 10.10
N ALA A 151 -12.75 17.03 10.63
CA ALA A 151 -12.70 18.27 9.85
C ALA A 151 -11.59 18.28 8.78
N ASN A 152 -10.53 17.49 8.97
CA ASN A 152 -9.37 17.40 8.08
C ASN A 152 -9.36 16.08 7.29
N ALA A 153 -10.37 15.22 7.43
CA ALA A 153 -10.41 13.92 6.76
C ALA A 153 -10.45 14.02 5.22
N TRP A 154 -10.83 15.18 4.68
CA TRP A 154 -10.75 15.47 3.24
C TRP A 154 -9.33 15.34 2.70
N THR A 155 -8.30 15.58 3.52
CA THR A 155 -6.89 15.48 3.14
C THR A 155 -6.53 14.08 2.64
N VAL A 156 -7.09 13.03 3.24
CA VAL A 156 -6.89 11.64 2.80
C VAL A 156 -7.34 11.46 1.36
N ASN A 157 -8.56 11.92 1.05
CA ASN A 157 -9.14 11.76 -0.27
C ASN A 157 -8.48 12.65 -1.32
N PHE A 158 -8.19 13.90 -0.97
CA PHE A 158 -7.57 14.83 -1.90
C PHE A 158 -6.12 14.44 -2.19
N TYR A 159 -5.29 14.28 -1.16
CA TYR A 159 -3.87 13.98 -1.33
C TYR A 159 -3.61 12.55 -1.81
N GLY A 160 -4.45 11.60 -1.45
CA GLY A 160 -4.45 10.24 -2.00
C GLY A 160 -5.15 10.12 -3.36
N SER A 161 -5.37 11.23 -4.09
CA SER A 161 -5.90 11.21 -5.46
C SER A 161 -4.84 11.64 -6.46
N LYS A 162 -4.90 11.08 -7.67
CA LYS A 162 -3.94 11.41 -8.74
C LYS A 162 -4.07 12.87 -9.20
N SER A 163 -5.27 13.45 -9.11
CA SER A 163 -5.47 14.88 -9.36
C SER A 163 -4.89 15.75 -8.25
N GLY A 164 -5.04 15.36 -6.97
CA GLY A 164 -4.61 16.18 -5.84
C GLY A 164 -3.09 16.32 -5.78
N ILE A 165 -2.35 15.21 -5.91
CA ILE A 165 -0.88 15.26 -5.99
C ILE A 165 -0.38 16.04 -7.21
N ARG A 166 -1.10 15.99 -8.34
CA ARG A 166 -0.78 16.78 -9.53
C ARG A 166 -0.97 18.27 -9.30
N GLN A 167 -2.09 18.68 -8.71
CA GLN A 167 -2.33 20.07 -8.36
C GLN A 167 -1.28 20.59 -7.37
N LEU A 168 -0.98 19.81 -6.33
CA LEU A 168 0.04 20.19 -5.35
C LEU A 168 1.43 20.32 -5.97
N THR A 169 1.80 19.40 -6.86
CA THR A 169 3.07 19.48 -7.59
C THR A 169 3.10 20.67 -8.54
N GLN A 170 1.99 21.03 -9.18
CA GLN A 170 1.93 22.22 -10.04
C GLN A 170 2.09 23.52 -9.24
N ILE A 171 1.43 23.64 -8.09
CA ILE A 171 1.54 24.80 -7.18
C ILE A 171 2.99 24.94 -6.70
N ASN A 172 3.56 23.85 -6.16
CA ASN A 172 4.92 23.87 -5.61
C ASN A 172 6.01 23.86 -6.68
N GLY A 173 5.74 23.35 -7.87
CA GLY A 173 6.70 23.29 -8.98
C GLY A 173 7.03 24.67 -9.55
N ALA A 174 6.16 25.66 -9.34
CA ALA A 174 6.45 27.07 -9.61
C ALA A 174 7.54 27.63 -8.66
N ILE A 175 7.70 27.02 -7.48
CA ILE A 175 8.63 27.43 -6.43
C ILE A 175 9.89 26.56 -6.46
N ARG A 176 9.76 25.26 -6.75
CA ARG A 176 10.84 24.28 -6.81
C ARG A 176 10.97 23.65 -8.20
N ALA A 177 12.02 24.06 -8.94
CA ALA A 177 12.29 23.55 -10.28
C ALA A 177 12.60 22.04 -10.36
N ASP A 178 12.99 21.42 -9.25
CA ASP A 178 13.27 19.99 -9.16
C ASP A 178 12.03 19.14 -8.80
N LEU A 179 10.92 19.77 -8.42
CA LEU A 179 9.63 19.12 -8.23
C LEU A 179 8.90 19.05 -9.58
N LYS A 180 8.95 17.89 -10.23
CA LYS A 180 8.42 17.67 -11.58
C LYS A 180 7.43 16.51 -11.59
N MET A 181 6.42 16.59 -12.44
CA MET A 181 5.58 15.46 -12.83
C MET A 181 5.66 15.24 -14.35
N PRO A 182 5.27 14.07 -14.86
CA PRO A 182 5.09 13.87 -16.30
C PRO A 182 4.12 14.91 -16.85
N ASP A 183 4.45 15.48 -18.03
CA ASP A 183 3.59 16.44 -18.71
C ASP A 183 2.20 15.85 -18.93
N GLY A 184 1.16 16.55 -18.48
CA GLY A 184 -0.17 15.98 -18.44
C GLY A 184 -1.20 16.88 -17.80
N VAL A 185 -2.46 16.49 -17.96
CA VAL A 185 -3.63 17.25 -17.55
C VAL A 185 -4.62 16.37 -16.81
N VAL A 186 -5.44 16.99 -15.96
CA VAL A 186 -6.64 16.37 -15.39
C VAL A 186 -7.82 16.82 -16.26
N SER A 187 -8.58 15.86 -16.78
CA SER A 187 -9.74 16.08 -17.63
C SER A 187 -10.96 15.39 -17.03
N SER A 188 -12.15 15.89 -17.34
CA SER A 188 -13.42 15.24 -16.98
C SER A 188 -14.16 14.83 -18.26
N GLY A 189 -14.83 13.69 -18.22
CA GLY A 189 -15.57 13.15 -19.35
C GLY A 189 -14.71 12.29 -20.29
N VAL A 190 -15.30 11.17 -20.71
CA VAL A 190 -14.68 10.15 -21.57
C VAL A 190 -14.20 10.72 -22.90
N LEU A 191 -15.04 11.51 -23.57
CA LEU A 191 -14.76 11.96 -24.94
C LEU A 191 -13.57 12.92 -25.03
N ASP A 192 -13.52 13.94 -24.18
CA ASP A 192 -12.43 14.93 -24.24
C ASP A 192 -11.12 14.36 -23.71
N SER A 193 -11.18 13.52 -22.69
CA SER A 193 -10.02 12.77 -22.20
C SER A 193 -9.44 11.86 -23.29
N ALA A 194 -10.29 11.19 -24.08
CA ALA A 194 -9.85 10.37 -25.21
C ALA A 194 -9.21 11.19 -26.34
N LYS A 195 -9.73 12.40 -26.63
CA LYS A 195 -9.11 13.31 -27.61
C LYS A 195 -7.73 13.77 -27.16
N ILE A 196 -7.59 14.17 -25.89
CA ILE A 196 -6.31 14.59 -25.31
C ILE A 196 -5.30 13.43 -25.38
N ALA A 197 -5.72 12.23 -24.95
CA ALA A 197 -4.87 11.05 -24.96
C ALA A 197 -4.46 10.64 -26.38
N ALA A 198 -5.37 10.66 -27.35
CA ALA A 198 -5.07 10.38 -28.75
C ALA A 198 -4.06 11.37 -29.34
N ASN A 199 -4.24 12.67 -29.09
CA ASN A 199 -3.31 13.70 -29.54
C ASN A 199 -1.90 13.48 -28.95
N LYS A 200 -1.83 13.25 -27.64
CA LYS A 200 -0.57 12.98 -26.93
C LYS A 200 0.12 11.72 -27.45
N TYR A 201 -0.62 10.62 -27.60
CA TYR A 201 -0.11 9.37 -28.15
C TYR A 201 0.46 9.53 -29.56
N ILE A 202 -0.24 10.23 -30.46
CA ILE A 202 0.20 10.44 -31.84
C ILE A 202 1.48 11.29 -31.89
N LYS A 203 1.56 12.33 -31.05
CA LYS A 203 2.71 13.24 -30.99
C LYS A 203 3.95 12.57 -30.38
N GLU A 204 3.77 11.79 -29.32
CA GLU A 204 4.87 11.30 -28.46
C GLU A 204 5.18 9.82 -28.65
N GLY A 205 4.31 9.07 -29.33
CA GLY A 205 4.43 7.62 -29.49
C GLY A 205 4.14 6.84 -28.20
N GLY A 206 3.49 7.46 -27.22
CA GLY A 206 3.06 6.81 -25.98
C GLY A 206 2.24 7.76 -25.11
N VAL A 207 1.35 7.20 -24.27
CA VAL A 207 0.53 7.96 -23.33
C VAL A 207 0.19 7.07 -22.12
N VAL A 208 0.11 7.68 -20.95
CA VAL A 208 -0.43 7.04 -19.74
C VAL A 208 -1.75 7.73 -19.39
N ILE A 209 -2.76 6.92 -19.11
CA ILE A 209 -4.08 7.39 -18.70
C ILE A 209 -4.41 6.76 -17.36
N LYS A 210 -4.88 7.56 -16.40
CA LYS A 210 -5.17 7.10 -15.05
C LYS A 210 -6.51 7.66 -14.57
N THR A 211 -7.37 6.83 -14.00
CA THR A 211 -8.54 7.32 -13.24
C THR A 211 -8.07 8.00 -11.96
N ASN A 212 -8.79 9.03 -11.47
CA ASN A 212 -8.39 9.75 -10.27
C ASN A 212 -8.26 8.86 -9.01
N LYS A 213 -9.10 7.83 -8.96
CA LYS A 213 -9.17 6.82 -7.89
C LYS A 213 -9.07 5.45 -8.53
N GLY A 214 -8.00 4.74 -8.24
CA GLY A 214 -7.72 3.39 -8.75
C GLY A 214 -6.94 2.60 -7.71
N HIS A 215 -6.79 1.30 -7.94
CA HIS A 215 -6.22 0.37 -6.96
C HIS A 215 -5.41 -0.73 -7.66
N SER A 216 -4.22 -1.04 -7.17
CA SER A 216 -3.39 -2.16 -7.66
C SER A 216 -3.19 -2.22 -9.18
N GLY A 217 -3.09 -1.05 -9.84
CA GLY A 217 -2.98 -0.94 -11.31
C GLY A 217 -4.31 -0.89 -12.05
N LEU A 218 -5.44 -1.24 -11.40
CA LEU A 218 -6.77 -1.02 -11.96
C LEU A 218 -7.02 0.48 -12.14
N GLY A 219 -7.49 0.82 -13.34
CA GLY A 219 -7.67 2.20 -13.76
C GLY A 219 -6.38 2.91 -14.18
N VAL A 220 -5.30 2.18 -14.47
CA VAL A 220 -4.12 2.69 -15.18
C VAL A 220 -4.04 2.01 -16.55
N LEU A 221 -3.94 2.82 -17.61
CA LEU A 221 -3.74 2.37 -18.98
C LEU A 221 -2.42 2.94 -19.50
N ILE A 222 -1.56 2.06 -20.00
CA ILE A 222 -0.27 2.44 -20.58
C ILE A 222 -0.27 2.04 -22.05
N PHE A 223 -0.32 3.02 -22.95
CA PHE A 223 -0.20 2.80 -24.38
C PHE A 223 1.19 3.20 -24.86
N ARG A 224 1.86 2.25 -25.52
CA ARG A 224 3.20 2.37 -26.10
C ARG A 224 3.11 2.41 -27.62
N LYS A 225 4.21 2.78 -28.26
CA LYS A 225 4.31 2.87 -29.72
C LYS A 225 3.87 1.55 -30.37
N GLY A 226 2.75 1.59 -31.10
CA GLY A 226 2.18 0.44 -31.80
C GLY A 226 0.84 -0.03 -31.21
N ASP A 227 0.50 0.35 -29.98
CA ASP A 227 -0.69 -0.16 -29.28
C ASP A 227 -2.00 0.45 -29.82
N LEU A 228 -1.93 1.72 -30.24
CA LEU A 228 -3.05 2.48 -30.79
C LEU A 228 -2.80 2.94 -32.25
N PRO A 229 -3.87 3.13 -33.05
CA PRO A 229 -3.79 3.68 -34.41
C PRO A 229 -3.08 5.04 -34.47
N LYS A 230 -2.45 5.35 -35.62
CA LYS A 230 -1.78 6.63 -35.84
C LYS A 230 -2.71 7.76 -36.32
N LYS A 231 -3.90 7.42 -36.84
CA LYS A 231 -4.89 8.39 -37.28
C LYS A 231 -5.73 8.85 -36.08
N PHE A 232 -5.87 10.16 -35.91
CA PHE A 232 -6.52 10.76 -34.74
C PHE A 232 -7.91 10.17 -34.44
N ARG A 233 -8.81 10.15 -35.42
CA ARG A 233 -10.20 9.66 -35.22
C ARG A 233 -10.25 8.19 -34.84
N GLU A 234 -9.41 7.35 -35.44
CA GLU A 234 -9.32 5.91 -35.13
C GLU A 234 -8.74 5.68 -33.73
N CYS A 235 -7.68 6.42 -33.38
CA CYS A 235 -7.07 6.37 -32.06
C CYS A 235 -8.04 6.80 -30.96
N GLN A 236 -8.71 7.94 -31.14
CA GLN A 236 -9.73 8.46 -30.23
C GLN A 236 -10.85 7.44 -30.03
N LYS A 237 -11.39 6.87 -31.12
CA LYS A 237 -12.46 5.87 -31.06
C LYS A 237 -12.04 4.67 -30.22
N LYS A 238 -10.83 4.13 -30.44
CA LYS A 238 -10.30 2.99 -29.68
C LYS A 238 -10.13 3.30 -28.19
N ILE A 239 -9.70 4.51 -27.84
CA ILE A 239 -9.59 4.92 -26.42
C ILE A 239 -10.98 5.02 -25.77
N VAL A 240 -11.97 5.59 -26.48
CA VAL A 240 -13.37 5.64 -26.00
C VAL A 240 -13.93 4.24 -25.79
N GLU A 241 -13.67 3.30 -26.70
CA GLU A 241 -14.08 1.89 -26.53
C GLU A 241 -13.49 1.27 -25.25
N VAL A 242 -12.23 1.57 -24.93
CA VAL A 242 -11.60 1.12 -23.67
C VAL A 242 -12.28 1.75 -22.47
N PHE A 243 -12.55 3.06 -22.49
CA PHE A 243 -13.23 3.73 -21.38
C PHE A 243 -14.65 3.20 -21.14
N ASN A 244 -15.39 2.91 -22.21
CA ASN A 244 -16.75 2.38 -22.12
C ASN A 244 -16.81 0.95 -21.53
N GLY A 245 -15.68 0.26 -21.43
CA GLY A 245 -15.60 -1.04 -20.76
C GLY A 245 -15.83 -0.94 -19.25
N ASP A 246 -15.59 0.22 -18.66
CA ASP A 246 -15.50 0.39 -17.21
C ASP A 246 -16.18 1.69 -16.74
N LYS A 247 -17.20 1.57 -15.88
CA LYS A 247 -18.00 2.72 -15.44
C LYS A 247 -17.22 3.77 -14.64
N TYR A 248 -16.10 3.40 -14.04
CA TYR A 248 -15.32 4.34 -13.21
C TYR A 248 -14.70 5.48 -14.03
N TRP A 249 -14.48 5.31 -15.35
CA TRP A 249 -13.99 6.36 -16.23
C TRP A 249 -14.96 7.55 -16.36
N ASP A 250 -16.27 7.31 -16.20
CA ASP A 250 -17.29 8.35 -16.19
C ASP A 250 -17.53 8.94 -14.79
N LYS A 251 -17.07 8.27 -13.73
CA LYS A 251 -17.31 8.67 -12.34
C LYS A 251 -16.22 9.53 -11.74
N PHE A 252 -15.00 9.41 -12.26
CA PHE A 252 -13.83 10.10 -11.73
C PHE A 252 -13.15 10.95 -12.80
N PRO A 253 -12.47 12.05 -12.40
CA PRO A 253 -11.55 12.73 -13.28
C PRO A 253 -10.51 11.76 -13.86
N ILE A 254 -10.04 12.05 -15.07
CA ILE A 254 -9.06 11.25 -15.80
C ILE A 254 -7.79 12.06 -15.93
N VAL A 255 -6.67 11.51 -15.47
CA VAL A 255 -5.33 12.06 -15.69
C VAL A 255 -4.78 11.49 -16.99
N VAL A 256 -4.37 12.36 -17.90
CA VAL A 256 -3.69 11.98 -19.15
C VAL A 256 -2.31 12.60 -19.17
N GLU A 257 -1.28 11.77 -19.25
CA GLU A 257 0.12 12.22 -19.11
C GLU A 257 1.08 11.52 -20.08
N SER A 258 2.24 12.13 -20.26
CA SER A 258 3.33 11.62 -21.08
C SER A 258 3.91 10.35 -20.49
N LEU A 259 4.17 9.37 -21.35
CA LEU A 259 4.85 8.15 -20.95
C LEU A 259 6.34 8.43 -20.73
N VAL A 260 6.74 8.53 -19.46
CA VAL A 260 8.16 8.61 -19.09
C VAL A 260 8.81 7.24 -19.28
N LYS A 261 9.96 7.20 -19.96
CA LYS A 261 10.76 5.97 -20.08
C LYS A 261 11.61 5.79 -18.82
N PRO A 262 11.34 4.77 -18.00
CA PRO A 262 12.08 4.58 -16.76
C PRO A 262 13.54 4.16 -17.01
N ASN A 263 14.41 4.52 -16.09
CA ASN A 263 15.78 4.07 -15.98
C ASN A 263 15.87 2.94 -14.94
N PRO A 264 15.91 1.66 -15.37
CA PRO A 264 15.85 0.53 -14.44
C PRO A 264 17.04 0.44 -13.48
N ARG A 265 18.13 1.18 -13.75
CA ARG A 265 19.31 1.22 -12.87
C ARG A 265 19.08 2.00 -11.57
N ILE A 266 18.02 2.80 -11.49
CA ILE A 266 17.70 3.62 -10.32
C ILE A 266 16.42 3.06 -9.69
N GLY A 267 16.57 2.20 -8.67
CA GLY A 267 15.43 1.63 -7.95
C GLY A 267 14.43 0.89 -8.85
N GLY A 268 14.90 0.14 -9.85
CA GLY A 268 14.02 -0.53 -10.82
C GLY A 268 13.33 0.43 -11.81
N GLY A 269 13.67 1.73 -11.78
CA GLY A 269 13.00 2.78 -12.54
C GLY A 269 11.92 3.52 -11.75
N PHE A 270 11.58 3.01 -10.57
CA PHE A 270 10.47 3.50 -9.76
C PHE A 270 10.90 3.66 -8.29
N PRO A 271 11.67 4.71 -7.96
CA PRO A 271 11.97 5.04 -6.57
C PRO A 271 10.68 5.38 -5.80
N ASN A 272 10.67 5.10 -4.51
CA ASN A 272 9.59 5.47 -3.60
C ASN A 272 10.20 5.87 -2.24
N ALA A 273 9.52 6.78 -1.53
CA ALA A 273 9.84 7.12 -0.15
C ALA A 273 8.56 7.20 0.67
N GLU A 274 8.56 6.56 1.84
CA GLU A 274 7.42 6.50 2.76
C GLU A 274 7.72 7.24 4.06
N TYR A 275 6.69 7.89 4.58
CA TYR A 275 6.73 8.80 5.71
C TYR A 275 5.57 8.53 6.66
N LEU A 276 5.70 9.04 7.88
CA LEU A 276 4.64 9.12 8.89
C LEU A 276 4.54 10.57 9.37
N ILE A 277 3.35 11.15 9.31
CA ILE A 277 3.05 12.42 10.00
C ILE A 277 2.45 12.10 11.36
N LYS A 278 3.20 12.38 12.41
CA LYS A 278 2.78 12.17 13.81
C LYS A 278 1.71 13.18 14.21
N LYS A 279 1.00 12.87 15.31
CA LYS A 279 -0.12 13.68 15.80
C LYS A 279 0.21 15.17 16.00
N ASP A 280 1.43 15.50 16.41
CA ASP A 280 1.94 16.87 16.58
C ASP A 280 2.28 17.58 15.26
N GLY A 281 2.26 16.87 14.14
CA GLY A 281 2.59 17.39 12.81
C GLY A 281 4.02 17.10 12.36
N GLU A 282 4.84 16.42 13.17
CA GLU A 282 6.19 16.03 12.76
C GLU A 282 6.12 15.04 11.57
N VAL A 283 6.74 15.43 10.45
CA VAL A 283 6.95 14.56 9.29
C VAL A 283 8.20 13.73 9.53
N LYS A 284 8.08 12.41 9.46
CA LYS A 284 9.20 11.49 9.67
C LYS A 284 9.36 10.57 8.47
N LEU A 285 10.53 10.62 7.82
CA LEU A 285 10.94 9.60 6.86
C LEU A 285 11.06 8.24 7.56
N LEU A 286 10.42 7.21 6.99
CA LEU A 286 10.52 5.83 7.46
C LEU A 286 11.60 5.10 6.66
N TYR A 287 11.48 5.09 5.33
CA TYR A 287 12.44 4.47 4.43
C TYR A 287 12.32 5.04 3.02
N TYR A 288 13.31 4.73 2.20
CA TYR A 288 13.26 4.84 0.74
C TYR A 288 13.54 3.48 0.11
N CYS A 289 12.98 3.24 -1.07
CA CYS A 289 13.08 1.95 -1.73
C CYS A 289 13.13 2.08 -3.26
N GLY A 290 13.46 0.97 -3.92
CA GLY A 290 13.09 0.74 -5.31
C GLY A 290 11.87 -0.15 -5.36
N MET A 291 10.83 0.25 -6.10
CA MET A 291 9.67 -0.60 -6.31
C MET A 291 9.96 -1.68 -7.36
N ARG A 292 9.49 -2.89 -7.09
CA ARG A 292 9.50 -4.01 -8.04
C ARG A 292 8.20 -3.96 -8.83
N VAL A 293 8.27 -3.39 -10.02
CA VAL A 293 7.11 -3.21 -10.91
C VAL A 293 7.32 -4.03 -12.18
N ASP A 294 6.29 -4.73 -12.64
CA ASP A 294 6.36 -5.49 -13.88
C ASP A 294 6.23 -4.59 -15.14
N ASP A 295 6.27 -5.20 -16.32
CA ASP A 295 6.17 -4.48 -17.59
C ASP A 295 4.77 -3.87 -17.85
N LYS A 296 3.75 -4.35 -17.14
CA LYS A 296 2.39 -3.81 -17.18
C LYS A 296 2.18 -2.67 -16.18
N GLY A 297 3.16 -2.39 -15.33
CA GLY A 297 3.04 -1.36 -14.29
C GLY A 297 2.43 -1.88 -12.99
N VAL A 298 2.34 -3.21 -12.80
CA VAL A 298 1.80 -3.81 -11.59
C VAL A 298 2.87 -3.87 -10.52
N PHE A 299 2.56 -3.32 -9.36
CA PHE A 299 3.44 -3.35 -8.19
C PHE A 299 3.48 -4.76 -7.58
N GLY A 300 4.67 -5.33 -7.51
CA GLY A 300 4.95 -6.63 -6.89
C GLY A 300 5.54 -6.53 -5.49
N GLY A 301 6.27 -5.48 -5.14
CA GLY A 301 6.93 -5.38 -3.83
C GLY A 301 8.04 -4.33 -3.81
N VAL A 302 8.91 -4.36 -2.80
CA VAL A 302 9.96 -3.35 -2.61
C VAL A 302 11.32 -3.98 -2.39
N GLU A 303 12.35 -3.23 -2.76
CA GLU A 303 13.74 -3.45 -2.35
C GLU A 303 14.16 -2.29 -1.43
N ILE A 304 14.64 -2.61 -0.21
CA ILE A 304 15.05 -1.61 0.79
C ILE A 304 16.48 -1.89 1.24
N GLY A 305 17.32 -0.87 1.22
CA GLY A 305 18.70 -0.92 1.69
C GLY A 305 19.43 0.38 1.38
N GLU A 306 20.53 0.67 2.08
CA GLU A 306 21.28 1.91 1.90
C GLU A 306 21.72 2.15 0.45
N GLU A 307 22.07 1.08 -0.27
CA GLU A 307 22.55 1.14 -1.66
C GLU A 307 21.47 0.94 -2.72
N VAL A 308 20.18 0.89 -2.34
CA VAL A 308 19.10 0.65 -3.32
C VAL A 308 18.91 1.80 -4.31
N LEU A 309 19.25 3.02 -3.89
CA LEU A 309 19.21 4.23 -4.70
C LEU A 309 20.55 4.97 -4.63
N PRO A 310 20.98 5.63 -5.71
CA PRO A 310 22.13 6.54 -5.66
C PRO A 310 21.87 7.69 -4.66
N LYS A 311 22.88 8.08 -3.88
CA LYS A 311 22.76 9.13 -2.83
C LYS A 311 22.09 10.42 -3.31
N ARG A 312 22.40 10.88 -4.53
CA ARG A 312 21.78 12.08 -5.13
C ARG A 312 20.27 11.92 -5.35
N VAL A 313 19.83 10.73 -5.76
CA VAL A 313 18.42 10.41 -5.94
C VAL A 313 17.73 10.35 -4.58
N THR A 314 18.34 9.65 -3.62
CA THR A 314 17.83 9.56 -2.24
C THR A 314 17.61 10.94 -1.63
N SER A 315 18.63 11.81 -1.65
CA SER A 315 18.50 13.19 -1.13
C SER A 315 17.32 13.90 -1.79
N ARG A 316 17.24 13.87 -3.13
CA ARG A 316 16.19 14.56 -3.87
C ARG A 316 14.78 14.05 -3.54
N ILE A 317 14.55 12.74 -3.52
CA ILE A 317 13.22 12.20 -3.21
C ILE A 317 12.86 12.41 -1.74
N THR A 318 13.86 12.43 -0.86
CA THR A 318 13.68 12.75 0.55
C THR A 318 13.26 14.21 0.72
N ASP A 319 13.97 15.14 0.10
CA ASP A 319 13.67 16.58 0.15
C ASP A 319 12.32 16.92 -0.50
N ILE A 320 11.90 16.17 -1.54
CA ILE A 320 10.56 16.30 -2.13
C ILE A 320 9.49 15.76 -1.18
N GLY A 321 9.70 14.57 -0.59
CA GLY A 321 8.73 13.96 0.30
C GLY A 321 8.52 14.75 1.60
N TYR A 322 9.57 15.38 2.14
CA TYR A 322 9.43 16.32 3.25
C TYR A 322 8.59 17.54 2.87
N LEU A 323 8.88 18.19 1.74
CA LEU A 323 8.10 19.34 1.26
C LEU A 323 6.60 19.00 1.13
N ILE A 324 6.29 17.84 0.53
CA ILE A 324 4.91 17.39 0.36
C ILE A 324 4.27 17.05 1.71
N GLY A 325 5.01 16.36 2.59
CA GLY A 325 4.56 15.99 3.92
C GLY A 325 4.30 17.19 4.83
N GLU A 326 5.11 18.24 4.73
CA GLU A 326 4.90 19.49 5.48
C GLU A 326 3.59 20.14 5.08
N GLN A 327 3.29 20.24 3.78
CA GLN A 327 2.00 20.73 3.30
C GLN A 327 0.82 19.87 3.79
N TYR A 328 0.97 18.54 3.75
CA TYR A 328 -0.06 17.62 4.27
C TYR A 328 -0.29 17.86 5.78
N SER A 329 0.79 18.06 6.52
CA SER A 329 0.76 18.29 7.96
C SER A 329 0.08 19.61 8.33
N GLU A 330 0.37 20.69 7.60
CA GLU A 330 -0.23 22.02 7.75
C GLU A 330 -1.74 21.97 7.52
N ASP A 331 -2.19 21.21 6.52
CA ASP A 331 -3.61 20.99 6.23
C ASP A 331 -4.30 20.01 7.18
N GLY A 332 -3.55 19.47 8.15
CA GLY A 332 -4.07 18.65 9.23
C GLY A 332 -4.13 17.15 8.94
N TYR A 333 -3.48 16.66 7.87
CA TYR A 333 -3.30 15.23 7.64
C TYR A 333 -2.39 14.61 8.71
N ARG A 334 -2.72 13.41 9.18
CA ARG A 334 -1.93 12.63 10.13
C ARG A 334 -2.01 11.16 9.73
N GLY A 335 -0.88 10.45 9.76
CA GLY A 335 -0.80 9.07 9.30
C GLY A 335 0.31 8.83 8.27
N PHE A 336 0.27 7.64 7.67
CA PHE A 336 1.26 7.18 6.70
C PHE A 336 1.00 7.78 5.33
N PHE A 337 2.05 8.22 4.65
CA PHE A 337 1.97 8.48 3.23
C PHE A 337 3.26 8.09 2.53
N ASP A 338 3.17 7.73 1.26
CA ASP A 338 4.33 7.60 0.40
C ASP A 338 4.21 8.47 -0.84
N ILE A 339 5.35 8.69 -1.48
CA ILE A 339 5.43 9.35 -2.77
C ILE A 339 6.13 8.40 -3.73
N ASP A 340 5.42 8.07 -4.81
CA ASP A 340 5.93 7.28 -5.91
C ASP A 340 6.62 8.18 -6.92
N PHE A 341 7.78 7.74 -7.40
CA PHE A 341 8.55 8.46 -8.39
C PHE A 341 8.81 7.60 -9.63
N ILE A 342 9.08 8.26 -10.75
CA ILE A 342 9.66 7.65 -11.95
C ILE A 342 11.04 8.25 -12.14
N ALA A 343 12.06 7.40 -12.20
CA ALA A 343 13.40 7.81 -12.59
C ALA A 343 13.53 7.78 -14.11
N GLY A 344 13.58 8.93 -14.77
CA GLY A 344 13.74 9.05 -16.22
C GLY A 344 15.15 8.68 -16.70
N LYS A 345 15.27 8.30 -17.98
CA LYS A 345 16.57 8.00 -18.60
C LYS A 345 17.56 9.17 -18.61
N GLY A 346 17.10 10.42 -18.58
CA GLY A 346 17.95 11.61 -18.49
C GLY A 346 18.44 11.93 -17.07
N GLY A 347 18.11 11.09 -16.08
CA GLY A 347 18.45 11.32 -14.67
C GLY A 347 17.45 12.24 -13.96
N GLU A 348 16.38 12.68 -14.63
CA GLU A 348 15.28 13.37 -13.98
C GLU A 348 14.47 12.42 -13.09
N ILE A 349 13.96 12.96 -12.00
CA ILE A 349 13.01 12.30 -11.12
C ILE A 349 11.68 13.01 -11.28
N PHE A 350 10.62 12.24 -11.52
CA PHE A 350 9.25 12.73 -11.65
C PHE A 350 8.41 12.15 -10.52
N VAL A 351 7.69 13.00 -9.79
CA VAL A 351 6.58 12.55 -8.93
C VAL A 351 5.53 11.88 -9.81
N ASN A 352 4.98 10.76 -9.34
CA ASN A 352 4.02 9.96 -10.10
C ASN A 352 2.66 9.94 -9.41
N GLU A 353 2.64 9.53 -8.14
CA GLU A 353 1.46 9.55 -7.29
C GLU A 353 1.84 9.65 -5.81
N SER A 354 0.83 9.83 -4.97
CA SER A 354 0.93 9.83 -3.51
C SER A 354 -0.11 8.86 -2.97
N ASN A 355 0.28 8.00 -2.02
CA ASN A 355 -0.65 7.11 -1.34
C ASN A 355 -0.73 7.47 0.13
N VAL A 356 -1.90 7.91 0.57
CA VAL A 356 -2.11 8.50 1.91
C VAL A 356 -2.70 7.45 2.85
N ARG A 357 -1.96 6.36 3.06
CA ARG A 357 -2.35 5.15 3.78
C ARG A 357 -1.14 4.29 4.14
N VAL A 358 -1.35 3.25 4.93
CA VAL A 358 -0.42 2.12 5.04
C VAL A 358 -0.29 1.43 3.69
N THR A 359 0.92 1.10 3.26
CA THR A 359 1.20 0.61 1.90
C THR A 359 1.69 -0.84 1.87
N GLY A 360 1.93 -1.35 0.67
CA GLY A 360 2.61 -2.63 0.46
C GLY A 360 4.10 -2.62 0.86
N GLY A 361 4.70 -1.49 1.22
CA GLY A 361 6.05 -1.43 1.79
C GLY A 361 6.06 -1.25 3.31
N THR A 362 5.01 -0.69 3.92
CA THR A 362 4.96 -0.43 5.37
C THR A 362 5.20 -1.69 6.21
N HIS A 363 4.51 -2.79 5.91
CA HIS A 363 4.68 -4.04 6.66
C HIS A 363 6.08 -4.65 6.50
N VAL A 364 6.74 -4.40 5.36
CA VAL A 364 8.13 -4.82 5.09
C VAL A 364 9.09 -4.03 5.97
N TYR A 365 8.91 -2.71 6.01
CA TYR A 365 9.68 -1.80 6.86
C TYR A 365 9.51 -2.14 8.34
N GLN A 366 8.28 -2.30 8.83
CA GLN A 366 7.99 -2.61 10.23
C GLN A 366 8.58 -3.98 10.63
N ALA A 367 8.45 -5.00 9.77
CA ALA A 367 9.12 -6.28 9.99
C ALA A 367 10.65 -6.14 10.02
N ALA A 368 11.24 -5.29 9.17
CA ALA A 368 12.69 -5.08 9.17
C ALA A 368 13.17 -4.38 10.44
N VAL A 369 12.43 -3.38 10.93
CA VAL A 369 12.72 -2.70 12.19
C VAL A 369 12.68 -3.68 13.37
N GLU A 370 11.66 -4.52 13.46
CA GLU A 370 11.54 -5.52 14.53
C GLU A 370 12.63 -6.61 14.44
N LEU A 371 12.79 -7.21 13.26
CA LEU A 371 13.62 -8.42 13.11
C LEU A 371 15.12 -8.11 13.04
N VAL A 372 15.50 -6.91 12.60
CA VAL A 372 16.91 -6.52 12.40
C VAL A 372 17.32 -5.34 13.29
N GLY A 373 16.43 -4.36 13.47
CA GLY A 373 16.61 -3.14 14.27
C GLY A 373 16.39 -1.86 13.45
N ARG A 374 16.23 -0.70 14.11
CA ARG A 374 15.95 0.60 13.45
C ARG A 374 16.97 1.02 12.38
N GLU A 375 18.24 0.64 12.54
CA GLU A 375 19.31 0.87 11.56
C GLU A 375 19.43 -0.26 10.51
N PHE A 376 18.35 -0.98 10.19
CA PHE A 376 18.42 -2.16 9.32
C PHE A 376 18.95 -1.84 7.92
N MET A 377 18.65 -0.65 7.37
CA MET A 377 19.05 -0.28 6.00
C MET A 377 20.57 -0.30 5.79
N LYS A 378 21.36 -0.11 6.87
CA LYS A 378 22.83 -0.18 6.88
C LYS A 378 23.37 -1.59 7.11
N LYS A 379 22.52 -2.52 7.54
CA LYS A 379 22.90 -3.87 8.02
C LYS A 379 22.49 -4.98 7.07
N VAL A 380 21.36 -4.80 6.39
CA VAL A 380 20.76 -5.79 5.51
C VAL A 380 20.16 -5.11 4.28
N TYR A 381 20.00 -5.92 3.24
CA TYR A 381 19.17 -5.65 2.10
C TYR A 381 17.89 -6.46 2.24
N VAL A 382 16.76 -5.78 2.15
CA VAL A 382 15.42 -6.36 2.24
C VAL A 382 14.82 -6.40 0.85
N LEU A 383 14.25 -7.54 0.48
CA LEU A 383 13.50 -7.71 -0.76
C LEU A 383 12.15 -8.33 -0.41
N SER A 384 11.07 -7.81 -0.98
CA SER A 384 9.74 -8.40 -0.81
C SER A 384 9.06 -8.67 -2.14
N ASP A 385 8.11 -9.60 -2.10
CA ASP A 385 7.05 -9.70 -3.07
C ASP A 385 5.75 -9.90 -2.31
N ASN A 386 4.76 -9.11 -2.64
CA ASN A 386 3.48 -9.01 -1.98
C ASN A 386 2.45 -9.96 -2.57
N ASN A 387 2.72 -10.52 -3.75
CA ASN A 387 1.76 -11.32 -4.49
C ASN A 387 2.42 -12.26 -5.51
N TYR A 388 3.56 -12.86 -5.13
CA TYR A 388 4.37 -13.66 -6.03
C TYR A 388 3.56 -14.84 -6.58
N GLN A 389 3.34 -14.85 -7.89
CA GLN A 389 2.64 -15.94 -8.55
C GLN A 389 3.51 -17.20 -8.50
N MET A 390 3.03 -18.25 -7.81
CA MET A 390 3.78 -19.50 -7.73
C MET A 390 3.89 -20.14 -9.13
N PRO A 391 5.06 -20.72 -9.48
CA PRO A 391 5.28 -21.30 -10.80
C PRO A 391 4.47 -22.58 -11.04
N THR A 392 4.09 -23.29 -9.97
CA THR A 392 3.28 -24.50 -10.04
C THR A 392 1.81 -24.17 -9.88
N LYS A 393 0.93 -24.91 -10.56
CA LYS A 393 -0.53 -24.88 -10.27
C LYS A 393 -0.89 -25.49 -8.91
N LYS A 394 0.09 -26.01 -8.16
CA LYS A 394 -0.10 -26.59 -6.83
C LYS A 394 -0.44 -25.49 -5.82
N ILE A 395 -1.53 -25.69 -5.10
CA ILE A 395 -1.91 -24.88 -3.95
C ILE A 395 -1.27 -25.51 -2.70
N PHE A 396 -0.55 -24.72 -1.91
CA PHE A 396 0.08 -25.16 -0.68
C PHE A 396 -0.77 -24.76 0.53
N THR A 397 -0.88 -25.64 1.52
CA THR A 397 -1.26 -25.19 2.86
C THR A 397 -0.09 -24.45 3.50
N PHE A 398 -0.36 -23.64 4.52
CA PHE A 398 0.70 -22.94 5.25
C PHE A 398 1.75 -23.91 5.81
N ASP A 399 1.35 -25.05 6.39
CA ASP A 399 2.29 -26.04 6.94
C ASP A 399 3.18 -26.67 5.89
N GLN A 400 2.60 -26.99 4.73
CA GLN A 400 3.36 -27.56 3.62
C GLN A 400 4.42 -26.58 3.15
N LEU A 401 4.03 -25.32 2.95
CA LEU A 401 4.97 -24.27 2.54
C LEU A 401 6.01 -24.01 3.63
N HIS A 402 5.62 -23.87 4.88
CA HIS A 402 6.53 -23.62 5.99
C HIS A 402 7.56 -24.75 6.16
N LYS A 403 7.12 -26.02 6.07
CA LYS A 403 8.02 -27.18 6.09
C LYS A 403 9.00 -27.16 4.93
N LEU A 404 8.51 -26.84 3.74
CA LEU A 404 9.29 -26.77 2.52
C LEU A 404 10.35 -25.64 2.56
N MET A 405 9.98 -24.49 3.13
CA MET A 405 10.86 -23.31 3.24
C MET A 405 11.81 -23.36 4.44
N ARG A 406 11.66 -24.32 5.36
CA ARG A 406 12.44 -24.42 6.61
C ARG A 406 13.95 -24.17 6.46
N PRO A 407 14.65 -24.68 5.43
CA PRO A 407 16.10 -24.44 5.28
C PRO A 407 16.50 -22.98 5.05
N ILE A 408 15.57 -22.17 4.53
CA ILE A 408 15.82 -20.77 4.14
C ILE A 408 15.00 -19.77 4.96
N LEU A 409 14.22 -20.23 5.94
CA LEU A 409 13.44 -19.33 6.80
C LEU A 409 14.35 -18.38 7.59
N PHE A 410 13.81 -17.21 7.91
CA PHE A 410 14.48 -16.17 8.66
C PHE A 410 15.00 -16.69 10.01
N SER A 411 16.24 -16.34 10.32
CA SER A 411 16.87 -16.64 11.60
C SER A 411 17.23 -15.35 12.31
N ARG A 412 16.67 -15.15 13.52
CA ARG A 412 17.03 -14.02 14.40
C ARG A 412 18.52 -14.00 14.76
N LYS A 413 19.19 -15.16 14.78
CA LYS A 413 20.62 -15.26 15.08
C LYS A 413 21.47 -14.66 13.96
N THR A 414 21.15 -14.96 12.70
CA THR A 414 21.91 -14.47 11.54
C THR A 414 21.37 -13.16 11.00
N LYS A 415 20.11 -12.82 11.31
CA LYS A 415 19.32 -11.73 10.73
C LYS A 415 19.17 -11.85 9.21
N GLU A 416 19.12 -13.10 8.72
CA GLU A 416 19.00 -13.43 7.31
C GLU A 416 17.96 -14.54 7.11
N GLY A 417 17.37 -14.59 5.92
CA GLY A 417 16.42 -15.62 5.49
C GLY A 417 15.06 -15.06 5.08
N LEU A 418 14.14 -15.96 4.77
CA LEU A 418 12.81 -15.69 4.26
C LEU A 418 11.77 -15.68 5.39
N VAL A 419 10.91 -14.67 5.38
CA VAL A 419 9.68 -14.59 6.16
C VAL A 419 8.50 -14.84 5.22
N ILE A 420 7.65 -15.80 5.56
CA ILE A 420 6.37 -16.00 4.87
C ILE A 420 5.42 -14.92 5.38
N ALA A 421 4.98 -14.02 4.50
CA ALA A 421 4.26 -12.81 4.91
C ALA A 421 2.73 -12.97 4.88
N SER A 422 2.19 -13.97 4.17
CA SER A 422 0.75 -14.24 4.12
C SER A 422 0.48 -15.74 3.97
N SER A 423 -0.58 -16.20 4.63
CA SER A 423 -1.16 -17.53 4.46
C SER A 423 -2.42 -17.52 3.58
N ASN A 424 -3.18 -16.43 3.60
CA ASN A 424 -4.43 -16.30 2.86
C ASN A 424 -4.20 -16.31 1.33
N LEU A 425 -3.11 -15.70 0.85
CA LEU A 425 -2.78 -15.69 -0.58
C LEU A 425 -2.46 -17.08 -1.15
N LEU A 426 -2.10 -18.06 -0.30
CA LEU A 426 -1.77 -19.40 -0.77
C LEU A 426 -2.95 -20.07 -1.47
N ALA A 427 -4.18 -19.79 -1.03
CA ALA A 427 -5.40 -20.30 -1.66
C ALA A 427 -5.58 -19.80 -3.10
N MET A 428 -4.94 -18.68 -3.45
CA MET A 428 -4.91 -18.10 -4.80
C MET A 428 -3.68 -18.53 -5.61
N GLY A 429 -2.87 -19.48 -5.10
CA GLY A 429 -1.61 -19.88 -5.73
C GLY A 429 -0.55 -18.77 -5.72
N LYS A 430 -0.67 -17.83 -4.77
CA LYS A 430 0.21 -16.67 -4.62
C LYS A 430 0.97 -16.75 -3.29
N LEU A 431 2.17 -16.18 -3.23
CA LEU A 431 3.00 -16.10 -2.03
C LEU A 431 3.35 -14.64 -1.74
N ALA A 432 3.06 -14.15 -0.54
CA ALA A 432 3.74 -12.95 -0.04
C ALA A 432 4.94 -13.36 0.81
N TYR A 433 6.08 -12.73 0.61
CA TYR A 433 7.29 -12.98 1.37
C TYR A 433 8.15 -11.72 1.56
N ILE A 434 8.98 -11.77 2.61
CA ILE A 434 10.04 -10.78 2.88
C ILE A 434 11.35 -11.54 3.04
N ILE A 435 12.40 -11.13 2.35
CA ILE A 435 13.72 -11.73 2.40
C ILE A 435 14.70 -10.73 2.98
N PHE A 436 15.49 -11.20 3.94
CA PHE A 436 16.60 -10.47 4.54
C PHE A 436 17.92 -11.12 4.13
N GLY A 437 18.80 -10.36 3.49
CA GLY A 437 20.18 -10.77 3.23
C GLY A 437 21.16 -9.69 3.65
N LYS A 438 22.40 -10.05 3.99
CA LYS A 438 23.45 -9.05 4.33
C LYS A 438 23.72 -8.01 3.25
N ASN A 439 23.39 -8.32 2.00
CA ASN A 439 23.50 -7.43 0.85
C ASN A 439 22.56 -7.91 -0.26
N LYS A 440 22.43 -7.10 -1.32
CA LYS A 440 21.57 -7.39 -2.48
C LYS A 440 21.82 -8.77 -3.08
N ARG A 441 23.10 -9.16 -3.27
CA ARG A 441 23.48 -10.46 -3.84
C ARG A 441 22.95 -11.62 -2.99
N ARG A 442 23.06 -11.52 -1.66
CA ARG A 442 22.56 -12.58 -0.76
C ARG A 442 21.04 -12.64 -0.72
N ALA A 443 20.35 -11.50 -0.70
CA ALA A 443 18.88 -11.46 -0.75
C ALA A 443 18.35 -12.14 -2.03
N LEU A 444 18.94 -11.81 -3.19
CA LEU A 444 18.60 -12.46 -4.47
C LEU A 444 18.92 -13.96 -4.48
N ALA A 445 20.03 -14.38 -3.85
CA ALA A 445 20.35 -15.81 -3.73
C ALA A 445 19.29 -16.58 -2.93
N ILE A 446 18.81 -16.03 -1.81
CA ILE A 446 17.74 -16.63 -1.01
C ILE A 446 16.43 -16.70 -1.83
N GLU A 447 16.12 -15.66 -2.62
CA GLU A 447 14.94 -15.65 -3.49
C GLU A 447 15.02 -16.75 -4.55
N GLU A 448 16.19 -16.94 -5.16
CA GLU A 448 16.40 -18.02 -6.14
C GLU A 448 16.37 -19.42 -5.50
N GLU A 449 16.87 -19.57 -4.28
CA GLU A 449 16.72 -20.80 -3.49
C GLU A 449 15.23 -21.10 -3.25
N MET A 450 14.44 -20.12 -2.82
CA MET A 450 12.97 -20.23 -2.66
C MET A 450 12.30 -20.65 -3.99
N LYS A 451 12.63 -19.99 -5.11
CA LYS A 451 12.03 -20.30 -6.42
C LYS A 451 12.37 -21.72 -6.89
N LYS A 452 13.58 -22.23 -6.62
CA LYS A 452 13.94 -23.62 -6.93
C LYS A 452 13.11 -24.60 -6.12
N VAL A 453 12.98 -24.34 -4.83
CA VAL A 453 12.18 -25.14 -3.89
C VAL A 453 10.69 -25.16 -4.25
N LEU A 454 10.15 -24.06 -4.80
CA LEU A 454 8.76 -24.02 -5.29
C LEU A 454 8.56 -24.76 -6.63
N LYS A 455 9.62 -25.02 -7.40
CA LYS A 455 9.54 -25.71 -8.71
C LYS A 455 9.68 -27.22 -8.59
N SER A 456 10.35 -27.71 -7.54
CA SER A 456 10.43 -29.14 -7.19
C SER A 456 9.13 -29.63 -6.58
#